data_AF-A0A961V8C1-F1
#
_entry.id   AF-A0A961V8C1-F1
#
_cell.length_a   1.000
_cell.length_b   1.000
_cell.length_c   1.000
_cell.angle_alpha   90.00
_cell.angle_beta   90.00
_cell.angle_gamma   90.00
#
_symmetry.space_group_name_H-M   'P 1'
#
loop_
_entity.id
_entity.type
_entity.pdbx_description
1 polymer ?
#
loop_
_entity_poly.entity_id
_entity_poly.type
_entity_poly.pdbx_seq_one_letter_code
_entity_poly.pdbx_strand_id
1 'polypeptide(L)'
;MAIKRWEDDATVWSGPYYGEQAIRYHPDVDRAPVAGRIITCVDVVDWTGTGSRDLLLSSWDPCYDGRVFLRRQIGTNPDGTPVPGPEELVEGVRGYVTAVPDGDIFHLVSASRMRRTIHLYPNVGTPGHPDFADPVVLALNADWVKGNEYYHMARFHDMDGDGVPELVVGTDYWDEYWPNGLEWNDEGYRGYDPAGRWLGGPLRGYLYVFKNRGTPAAPVLDKGEPVISGETPLEVYGQLAQAFGDFSGSGRDDVVCGEFWNILHHARRTGPMTF
;
A
#
# COMPACT_ATOMS: atom_id res chain seq x y z
N MET A 1 -23.47 -11.22 34.62
CA MET A 1 -24.14 -10.78 33.37
C MET A 1 -23.08 -10.73 32.30
N ALA A 2 -23.06 -11.71 31.39
CA ALA A 2 -22.13 -11.74 30.27
C ALA A 2 -22.74 -10.90 29.14
N ILE A 3 -22.06 -9.80 28.78
CA ILE A 3 -22.41 -9.01 27.61
C ILE A 3 -21.89 -9.82 26.41
N LYS A 4 -22.79 -10.46 25.66
CA LYS A 4 -22.46 -11.03 24.35
C LYS A 4 -22.05 -9.91 23.42
N ARG A 5 -20.91 -10.04 22.73
CA ARG A 5 -20.51 -9.07 21.72
C ARG A 5 -21.20 -9.42 20.41
N TRP A 6 -21.48 -8.43 19.57
CA TRP A 6 -22.19 -8.64 18.30
C TRP A 6 -21.40 -9.53 17.33
N GLU A 7 -20.06 -9.60 17.49
CA GLU A 7 -19.20 -10.51 16.71
C GLU A 7 -19.48 -12.00 17.01
N ASP A 8 -20.04 -12.32 18.18
CA ASP A 8 -20.29 -13.71 18.62
C ASP A 8 -21.53 -14.34 17.95
N ASP A 9 -22.45 -13.51 17.43
CA ASP A 9 -23.67 -13.94 16.72
C ASP A 9 -23.66 -13.51 15.23
N ALA A 10 -22.55 -12.93 14.76
CA ALA A 10 -22.39 -12.61 13.34
C ALA A 10 -22.25 -13.92 12.54
N THR A 11 -23.01 -14.03 11.46
CA THR A 11 -22.72 -15.03 10.42
C THR A 11 -21.39 -14.58 9.80
N VAL A 12 -20.28 -15.15 10.28
CA VAL A 12 -18.96 -14.87 9.71
C VAL A 12 -19.02 -15.30 8.26
N TRP A 13 -18.97 -14.33 7.36
CA TRP A 13 -18.78 -14.61 5.95
C TRP A 13 -17.47 -15.39 5.83
N SER A 14 -17.58 -16.68 5.56
CA SER A 14 -16.44 -17.56 5.29
C SER A 14 -15.80 -17.27 3.94
N GLY A 15 -16.39 -16.36 3.17
CA GLY A 15 -15.94 -16.05 1.83
C GLY A 15 -16.19 -17.10 0.78
N PRO A 16 -15.88 -16.79 -0.49
CA PRO A 16 -15.42 -17.83 -1.42
C PRO A 16 -14.16 -18.52 -0.87
N TYR A 17 -13.87 -19.71 -1.40
CA TYR A 17 -12.63 -20.41 -1.12
C TYR A 17 -11.42 -19.51 -1.45
N TYR A 18 -10.60 -19.21 -0.44
CA TYR A 18 -9.48 -18.26 -0.53
C TYR A 18 -8.12 -18.86 -0.84
N GLY A 19 -8.09 -20.16 -1.18
CA GLY A 19 -6.86 -20.89 -1.48
C GLY A 19 -6.62 -22.06 -0.52
N GLU A 20 -5.65 -22.90 -0.90
CA GLU A 20 -5.33 -24.15 -0.19
C GLU A 20 -4.67 -23.90 1.16
N GLN A 21 -4.09 -22.71 1.37
CA GLN A 21 -3.32 -22.35 2.56
C GLN A 21 -3.57 -20.88 2.93
N ALA A 22 -3.85 -20.62 4.20
CA ALA A 22 -3.84 -19.26 4.73
C ALA A 22 -2.39 -18.87 5.07
N ILE A 23 -1.99 -17.64 4.74
CA ILE A 23 -0.75 -17.07 5.28
C ILE A 23 -0.94 -16.93 6.78
N ARG A 24 -0.14 -17.66 7.55
CA ARG A 24 -0.15 -17.62 9.01
C ARG A 24 1.20 -17.07 9.45
N TYR A 25 1.20 -16.38 10.58
CA TYR A 25 2.44 -16.15 11.31
C TYR A 25 3.13 -17.50 11.54
N HIS A 26 4.45 -17.52 11.39
CA HIS A 26 5.24 -18.68 11.79
C HIS A 26 4.95 -18.97 13.27
N PRO A 27 4.76 -20.24 13.69
CA PRO A 27 4.37 -20.58 15.07
C PRO A 27 5.35 -20.07 16.15
N ASP A 28 6.59 -19.80 15.75
CA ASP A 28 7.63 -19.24 16.64
C ASP A 28 7.50 -17.72 16.85
N VAL A 29 6.62 -17.04 16.10
CA VAL A 29 6.34 -15.60 16.28
C VAL A 29 5.32 -15.45 17.41
N ASP A 30 5.80 -15.30 18.64
CA ASP A 30 4.99 -15.12 19.84
C ASP A 30 4.68 -13.64 20.17
N ARG A 31 5.44 -12.71 19.57
CA ARG A 31 5.27 -11.26 19.70
C ARG A 31 5.73 -10.52 18.47
N ALA A 32 5.12 -9.37 18.21
CA ALA A 32 5.59 -8.45 17.18
C ALA A 32 6.62 -7.47 17.78
N PRO A 33 7.74 -7.19 17.07
CA PRO A 33 8.76 -6.23 17.54
C PRO A 33 8.30 -4.77 17.43
N VAL A 34 7.24 -4.53 16.66
CA VAL A 34 6.61 -3.23 16.44
C VAL A 34 5.11 -3.44 16.33
N ALA A 35 4.33 -2.57 16.98
CA ALA A 35 2.89 -2.50 16.77
C ALA A 35 2.59 -1.41 15.73
N GLY A 36 1.78 -1.76 14.74
CA GLY A 36 1.21 -0.78 13.82
C GLY A 36 0.19 0.12 14.51
N ARG A 37 -0.13 1.21 13.82
CA ARG A 37 -1.23 2.14 14.08
C ARG A 37 -2.48 1.73 13.30
N ILE A 38 -3.64 2.36 13.55
CA ILE A 38 -4.79 2.17 12.64
C ILE A 38 -4.39 2.61 11.23
N ILE A 39 -4.55 1.72 10.25
CA ILE A 39 -4.25 1.99 8.83
C ILE A 39 -2.76 2.39 8.69
N THR A 40 -1.88 1.40 8.81
CA THR A 40 -0.41 1.57 8.78
C THR A 40 0.18 0.95 7.53
N CYS A 41 1.06 1.70 6.87
CA CYS A 41 2.02 1.18 5.91
C CYS A 41 3.39 1.04 6.57
N VAL A 42 4.07 -0.05 6.27
CA VAL A 42 5.45 -0.30 6.67
C VAL A 42 6.31 -0.39 5.43
N ASP A 43 7.46 0.26 5.46
CA ASP A 43 8.50 0.07 4.45
C ASP A 43 9.85 -0.20 5.11
N VAL A 44 10.70 -0.97 4.42
CA VAL A 44 12.04 -1.34 4.90
C VAL A 44 13.06 -0.55 4.11
N VAL A 45 13.90 0.21 4.80
CA VAL A 45 14.89 1.10 4.18
C VAL A 45 16.25 0.93 4.84
N ASP A 46 17.30 1.19 4.08
CA ASP A 46 18.66 1.36 4.62
C ASP A 46 18.88 2.85 4.92
N TRP A 47 18.40 3.30 6.08
CA TRP A 47 18.40 4.73 6.43
C TRP A 47 19.82 5.29 6.55
N THR A 48 20.74 4.49 7.09
CA THR A 48 22.13 4.88 7.34
C THR A 48 23.09 4.51 6.22
N GLY A 49 22.64 3.84 5.16
CA GLY A 49 23.51 3.40 4.05
C GLY A 49 24.49 2.29 4.49
N THR A 50 24.13 1.53 5.52
CA THR A 50 24.98 0.49 6.14
C THR A 50 24.51 -0.93 5.85
N GLY A 51 23.50 -1.08 4.99
CA GLY A 51 22.76 -2.32 4.79
C GLY A 51 21.83 -2.67 5.95
N SER A 52 21.42 -1.67 6.76
CA SER A 52 20.45 -1.89 7.83
C SER A 52 19.05 -2.08 7.25
N ARG A 53 18.21 -2.80 8.00
CA ARG A 53 16.78 -2.96 7.71
C ARG A 53 16.00 -2.11 8.71
N ASP A 54 16.06 -0.80 8.51
CA ASP A 54 15.31 0.17 9.28
C ASP A 54 13.85 0.17 8.83
N LEU A 55 12.92 0.49 9.73
CA LEU A 55 11.49 0.47 9.43
C LEU A 55 10.95 1.88 9.38
N LEU A 56 10.25 2.21 8.29
CA LEU A 56 9.36 3.37 8.21
C LEU A 56 7.94 2.93 8.52
N LEU A 57 7.33 3.56 9.51
CA LEU A 57 5.93 3.37 9.91
C LEU A 57 5.16 4.62 9.51
N SER A 58 4.13 4.46 8.69
CA SER A 58 3.38 5.59 8.15
C SER A 58 1.88 5.35 8.16
N SER A 59 1.12 6.44 8.25
CA SER A 59 -0.35 6.44 8.22
C SER A 59 -0.86 7.45 7.19
N TRP A 60 -2.07 7.27 6.66
CA TRP A 60 -2.72 8.29 5.82
C TRP A 60 -2.97 9.59 6.62
N ASP A 61 -3.17 10.72 5.93
CA ASP A 61 -3.20 12.04 6.58
C ASP A 61 -4.21 12.16 7.75
N PRO A 62 -5.45 11.63 7.66
CA PRO A 62 -6.43 11.75 8.75
C PRO A 62 -6.11 10.91 10.00
N CYS A 63 -5.31 9.84 9.90
CA CYS A 63 -4.90 9.08 11.08
C CYS A 63 -3.49 9.45 11.50
N TYR A 64 -3.36 9.77 12.79
CA TYR A 64 -2.09 10.20 13.39
C TYR A 64 -1.44 11.35 12.64
N ASP A 65 -2.25 12.23 12.04
CA ASP A 65 -1.78 13.42 11.32
C ASP A 65 -0.84 13.06 10.14
N GLY A 66 -1.00 11.85 9.59
CA GLY A 66 -0.17 11.30 8.52
C GLY A 66 1.29 11.12 8.87
N ARG A 67 1.67 11.21 10.15
CA ARG A 67 3.08 11.24 10.56
C ARG A 67 3.81 9.96 10.20
N VAL A 68 5.06 10.13 9.80
CA VAL A 68 5.98 9.05 9.49
C VAL A 68 6.98 8.90 10.63
N PHE A 69 7.22 7.66 11.04
CA PHE A 69 8.15 7.34 12.10
C PHE A 69 9.19 6.33 11.64
N LEU A 70 10.44 6.57 12.01
CA LEU A 70 11.57 5.69 11.79
C LEU A 70 11.81 4.82 13.02
N ARG A 71 12.14 3.55 12.79
CA ARG A 71 12.68 2.63 13.80
C ARG A 71 13.99 2.08 13.25
N ARG A 72 15.11 2.59 13.73
CA ARG A 72 16.43 2.12 13.29
C ARG A 72 16.70 0.70 13.73
N GLN A 73 17.39 -0.10 12.92
CA GLN A 73 17.93 -1.37 13.36
C GLN A 73 19.11 -1.10 14.30
N ILE A 74 18.92 -1.37 15.59
CA ILE A 74 19.96 -1.21 16.63
C ILE A 74 20.66 -2.52 17.00
N GLY A 75 20.27 -3.61 16.35
CA GLY A 75 20.82 -4.94 16.56
C GLY A 75 20.16 -5.97 15.65
N THR A 76 20.59 -7.22 15.77
CA THR A 76 20.08 -8.34 14.99
C THR A 76 19.85 -9.52 15.93
N ASN A 77 18.68 -10.14 15.85
CA ASN A 77 18.39 -11.36 16.59
C ASN A 77 19.20 -12.55 16.03
N PRO A 78 19.33 -13.66 16.78
CA PRO A 78 20.04 -14.85 16.30
C PRO A 78 19.49 -15.45 15.00
N ASP A 79 18.20 -15.23 14.71
CA ASP A 79 17.52 -15.66 13.48
C ASP A 79 17.70 -14.70 12.29
N GLY A 80 18.45 -13.61 12.48
CA GLY A 80 18.69 -12.60 11.47
C GLY A 80 17.61 -11.53 11.37
N THR A 81 16.57 -11.51 12.19
CA THR A 81 15.57 -10.43 12.19
C THR A 81 16.12 -9.15 12.84
N PRO A 82 15.72 -7.94 12.39
CA PRO A 82 16.21 -6.68 12.96
C PRO A 82 15.64 -6.46 14.37
N VAL A 83 16.46 -5.90 15.27
CA VAL A 83 16.01 -5.36 16.56
C VAL A 83 15.73 -3.86 16.36
N PRO A 84 14.47 -3.42 16.36
CA PRO A 84 14.14 -2.01 16.16
C PRO A 84 14.46 -1.19 17.41
N GLY A 85 15.04 -0.02 17.19
CA GLY A 85 15.34 0.99 18.19
C GLY A 85 14.11 1.80 18.60
N PRO A 86 14.30 2.92 19.34
CA PRO A 86 13.19 3.81 19.68
C PRO A 86 12.51 4.36 18.42
N GLU A 87 11.27 4.81 18.60
CA GLU A 87 10.55 5.47 17.53
C GLU A 87 11.04 6.93 17.39
N GLU A 88 11.35 7.33 16.16
CA GLU A 88 11.81 8.68 15.81
C GLU A 88 10.86 9.30 14.79
N LEU A 89 10.45 10.56 14.98
CA LEU A 89 9.62 11.26 14.00
C LEU A 89 10.47 11.65 12.79
N VAL A 90 10.00 11.36 11.58
CA VAL A 90 10.53 11.92 10.34
C VAL A 90 9.81 13.24 10.09
N GLU A 91 10.48 14.36 10.35
CA GLU A 91 9.89 15.69 10.19
C GLU A 91 9.61 16.02 8.72
N GLY A 92 8.60 16.85 8.47
CA GLY A 92 8.24 17.32 7.12
C GLY A 92 7.54 16.30 6.21
N VAL A 93 7.57 15.01 6.55
CA VAL A 93 7.02 13.93 5.71
C VAL A 93 5.69 13.43 6.25
N ARG A 94 4.68 13.29 5.37
CA ARG A 94 3.33 12.82 5.73
C ARG A 94 2.67 11.93 4.68
N GLY A 95 1.78 11.08 5.15
CA GLY A 95 1.01 10.10 4.38
C GLY A 95 1.66 8.72 4.45
N TYR A 96 1.09 7.74 3.76
CA TYR A 96 1.80 6.48 3.50
C TYR A 96 3.03 6.76 2.68
N VAL A 97 4.17 6.23 3.08
CA VAL A 97 5.42 6.43 2.35
C VAL A 97 6.05 5.11 1.97
N THR A 98 6.72 5.14 0.82
CA THR A 98 7.62 4.09 0.38
C THR A 98 8.89 4.74 -0.17
N ALA A 99 10.02 4.09 0.04
CA ALA A 99 11.30 4.53 -0.49
C ALA A 99 11.36 4.38 -2.00
N VAL A 100 12.01 5.36 -2.62
CA VAL A 100 12.34 5.39 -4.04
C VAL A 100 13.86 5.41 -4.13
N PRO A 101 14.52 4.26 -4.41
CA PRO A 101 15.97 4.21 -4.53
C PRO A 101 16.49 5.14 -5.63
N ASP A 102 17.55 5.88 -5.35
CA ASP A 102 18.28 6.73 -6.32
C ASP A 102 19.78 6.69 -6.00
N GLY A 103 20.47 5.67 -6.51
CA GLY A 103 21.89 5.45 -6.22
C GLY A 103 22.14 5.06 -4.75
N ASP A 104 22.91 5.87 -4.04
CA ASP A 104 23.27 5.70 -2.62
C ASP A 104 22.36 6.50 -1.67
N ILE A 105 21.36 7.19 -2.22
CA ILE A 105 20.27 7.81 -1.49
C ILE A 105 18.93 7.20 -1.90
N PHE A 106 17.87 7.62 -1.21
CA PHE A 106 16.50 7.32 -1.58
C PHE A 106 15.62 8.53 -1.32
N HIS A 107 14.55 8.69 -2.10
CA HIS A 107 13.47 9.63 -1.84
C HIS A 107 12.29 8.93 -1.19
N LEU A 108 11.25 9.67 -0.81
CA LEU A 108 9.99 9.09 -0.36
C LEU A 108 8.86 9.49 -1.29
N VAL A 109 8.15 8.51 -1.84
CA VAL A 109 6.86 8.77 -2.50
C VAL A 109 5.75 8.52 -1.50
N SER A 110 4.69 9.32 -1.58
CA SER A 110 3.59 9.24 -0.66
C SER A 110 2.22 9.26 -1.31
N ALA A 111 1.34 8.41 -0.78
CA ALA A 111 -0.09 8.41 -1.00
C ALA A 111 -0.86 8.66 0.30
N SER A 112 -2.08 9.17 0.19
CA SER A 112 -3.01 9.29 1.30
C SER A 112 -4.41 9.29 0.71
N ARG A 113 -5.29 8.41 1.19
CA ARG A 113 -6.59 8.15 0.54
C ARG A 113 -7.37 9.44 0.26
N MET A 114 -7.45 10.36 1.22
CA MET A 114 -8.23 11.61 1.04
C MET A 114 -7.49 12.69 0.25
N ARG A 115 -6.22 12.46 -0.10
CA ARG A 115 -5.39 13.35 -0.89
C ARG A 115 -5.38 12.88 -2.34
N ARG A 116 -6.03 13.63 -3.23
CA ARG A 116 -6.08 13.34 -4.68
C ARG A 116 -4.80 13.66 -5.45
N THR A 117 -3.66 13.69 -4.75
CA THR A 117 -2.33 13.92 -5.31
C THR A 117 -1.33 12.96 -4.67
N ILE A 118 -0.34 12.54 -5.44
CA ILE A 118 0.84 11.86 -4.93
C ILE A 118 1.88 12.91 -4.58
N HIS A 119 2.58 12.73 -3.47
CA HIS A 119 3.66 13.63 -3.07
C HIS A 119 4.98 12.88 -3.20
N LEU A 120 5.97 13.47 -3.86
CA LEU A 120 7.35 13.02 -3.82
C LEU A 120 8.10 13.96 -2.86
N TYR A 121 8.77 13.41 -1.86
CA TYR A 121 9.66 14.13 -0.96
C TYR A 121 11.09 13.84 -1.41
N PRO A 122 11.74 14.76 -2.15
CA PRO A 122 13.11 14.57 -2.59
C PRO A 122 14.04 14.59 -1.39
N ASN A 123 14.93 13.61 -1.33
CA ASN A 123 16.03 13.62 -0.39
C ASN A 123 17.14 14.52 -0.94
N VAL A 124 17.37 15.63 -0.24
CA VAL A 124 18.41 16.62 -0.52
C VAL A 124 19.62 16.47 0.42
N GLY A 125 19.58 15.47 1.30
CA GLY A 125 20.67 15.09 2.19
C GLY A 125 21.77 14.31 1.48
N THR A 126 22.55 13.57 2.26
CA THR A 126 23.66 12.75 1.79
C THR A 126 23.43 11.28 2.15
N PRO A 127 24.17 10.34 1.53
CA PRO A 127 24.10 8.92 1.90
C PRO A 127 24.22 8.72 3.40
N GLY A 128 23.28 7.96 3.98
CA GLY A 128 23.17 7.70 5.42
C GLY A 128 22.67 8.85 6.29
N HIS A 129 22.44 10.02 5.71
CA HIS A 129 21.91 11.21 6.37
C HIS A 129 20.80 11.85 5.52
N PRO A 130 19.66 11.14 5.32
CA PRO A 130 18.56 11.66 4.52
C PRO A 130 17.99 12.93 5.15
N ASP A 131 17.70 13.91 4.29
CA ASP A 131 17.02 15.16 4.60
C ASP A 131 16.00 15.44 3.50
N PHE A 132 14.71 15.48 3.86
CA PHE A 132 13.63 15.53 2.87
C PHE A 132 13.13 16.96 2.70
N ALA A 133 13.21 17.45 1.47
CA ALA A 133 12.66 18.76 1.11
C ALA A 133 11.12 18.74 1.08
N ASP A 134 10.53 19.95 0.96
CA ASP A 134 9.10 20.11 0.71
C ASP A 134 8.65 19.25 -0.49
N PRO A 135 7.43 18.67 -0.45
CA PRO A 135 7.01 17.72 -1.45
C PRO A 135 6.79 18.38 -2.82
N VAL A 136 7.27 17.70 -3.85
CA VAL A 136 6.82 17.89 -5.23
C VAL A 136 5.47 17.19 -5.40
N VAL A 137 4.44 17.95 -5.76
CA VAL A 137 3.10 17.42 -5.97
C VAL A 137 3.01 16.80 -7.37
N LEU A 138 2.77 15.49 -7.42
CA LEU A 138 2.51 14.74 -8.65
C LEU A 138 1.00 14.65 -8.86
N ALA A 139 0.51 15.45 -9.81
CA ALA A 139 -0.87 15.36 -10.30
C ALA A 139 -0.95 14.24 -11.34
N LEU A 140 -1.79 13.25 -11.07
CA LEU A 140 -1.91 12.08 -11.94
C LEU A 140 -3.06 12.25 -12.91
N ASN A 141 -2.83 11.81 -14.14
CA ASN A 141 -3.85 11.66 -15.17
C ASN A 141 -3.79 10.21 -15.65
N ALA A 142 -4.91 9.49 -15.61
CA ALA A 142 -4.96 8.10 -16.02
C ALA A 142 -6.26 7.77 -16.75
N ASP A 143 -6.26 6.67 -17.49
CA ASP A 143 -7.47 6.00 -17.95
C ASP A 143 -8.12 5.24 -16.78
N TRP A 144 -8.71 6.01 -15.86
CA TRP A 144 -9.34 5.49 -14.66
C TRP A 144 -10.47 4.50 -14.99
N VAL A 145 -10.44 3.33 -14.36
CA VAL A 145 -11.51 2.33 -14.43
C VAL A 145 -12.78 2.89 -13.79
N LYS A 146 -12.64 3.62 -12.67
CA LYS A 146 -13.69 4.37 -11.98
C LYS A 146 -13.25 5.83 -11.81
N GLY A 147 -14.16 6.77 -12.10
CA GLY A 147 -13.82 8.20 -12.11
C GLY A 147 -13.58 8.87 -10.75
N ASN A 148 -13.90 8.21 -9.62
CA ASN A 148 -13.81 8.77 -8.26
C ASN A 148 -12.95 7.90 -7.33
N GLU A 149 -11.83 7.41 -7.85
CA GLU A 149 -10.89 6.58 -7.09
C GLU A 149 -10.02 7.41 -6.14
N TYR A 150 -9.67 6.81 -5.01
CA TYR A 150 -8.71 7.34 -4.05
C TYR A 150 -7.37 6.61 -4.16
N TYR A 151 -6.27 7.31 -3.87
CA TYR A 151 -4.94 6.71 -3.89
C TYR A 151 -4.65 6.02 -2.57
N HIS A 152 -4.54 4.69 -2.61
CA HIS A 152 -4.25 3.90 -1.44
C HIS A 152 -2.74 3.77 -1.20
N MET A 153 -1.98 3.34 -2.22
CA MET A 153 -0.55 3.08 -2.12
C MET A 153 0.16 3.60 -3.37
N ALA A 154 1.35 4.16 -3.22
CA ALA A 154 2.21 4.55 -4.32
C ALA A 154 3.59 3.93 -4.13
N ARG A 155 4.17 3.38 -5.19
CA ARG A 155 5.54 2.84 -5.21
C ARG A 155 6.18 3.13 -6.55
N PHE A 156 7.49 3.33 -6.55
CA PHE A 156 8.27 3.29 -7.78
C PHE A 156 8.81 1.89 -8.00
N HIS A 157 8.61 1.33 -9.19
CA HIS A 157 9.08 0.00 -9.55
C HIS A 157 9.37 -0.07 -11.05
N ASP A 158 10.51 -0.67 -11.43
CA ASP A 158 10.88 -0.89 -12.84
C ASP A 158 10.06 -2.06 -13.39
N MET A 159 8.83 -1.74 -13.82
CA MET A 159 7.90 -2.75 -14.28
C MET A 159 8.31 -3.24 -15.66
N ASP A 160 8.71 -2.39 -16.61
CA ASP A 160 9.06 -2.86 -17.97
C ASP A 160 10.50 -3.37 -18.13
N GLY A 161 11.38 -3.10 -17.17
CA GLY A 161 12.77 -3.57 -17.15
C GLY A 161 13.73 -2.68 -17.93
N ASP A 162 13.38 -1.41 -18.19
CA ASP A 162 14.25 -0.46 -18.87
C ASP A 162 15.22 0.30 -17.95
N GLY A 163 15.17 0.00 -16.64
CA GLY A 163 16.02 0.62 -15.63
C GLY A 163 15.51 1.95 -15.10
N VAL A 164 14.35 2.44 -15.57
CA VAL A 164 13.68 3.64 -15.06
C VAL A 164 12.39 3.22 -14.34
N PRO A 165 12.34 3.27 -13.00
CA PRO A 165 11.14 2.88 -12.27
C PRO A 165 9.92 3.71 -12.65
N GLU A 166 8.80 3.02 -12.93
CA GLU A 166 7.48 3.61 -13.08
C GLU A 166 6.88 3.97 -11.74
N LEU A 167 6.02 4.99 -11.72
CA LEU A 167 5.11 5.15 -10.60
C LEU A 167 3.96 4.14 -10.76
N VAL A 168 3.77 3.28 -9.77
CA VAL A 168 2.65 2.37 -9.66
C VAL A 168 1.77 2.80 -8.50
N VAL A 169 0.46 2.93 -8.74
CA VAL A 169 -0.52 3.39 -7.75
C VAL A 169 -1.64 2.38 -7.59
N GLY A 170 -1.78 1.86 -6.38
CA GLY A 170 -2.95 1.09 -5.96
C GLY A 170 -4.05 2.04 -5.47
N THR A 171 -5.29 1.79 -5.87
CA THR A 171 -6.44 2.64 -5.54
C THR A 171 -7.50 1.91 -4.71
N ASP A 172 -8.46 2.69 -4.22
CA ASP A 172 -9.73 2.19 -3.70
C ASP A 172 -10.92 3.03 -4.20
N TYR A 173 -12.07 2.38 -4.38
CA TYR A 173 -13.32 2.94 -4.89
C TYR A 173 -14.51 2.41 -4.08
N TRP A 174 -15.24 3.34 -3.46
CA TRP A 174 -16.27 3.02 -2.47
C TRP A 174 -17.70 3.34 -2.94
N ASP A 175 -17.89 4.05 -4.04
CA ASP A 175 -19.23 4.54 -4.40
C ASP A 175 -20.22 3.38 -4.65
N GLU A 176 -19.76 2.24 -5.17
CA GLU A 176 -20.59 1.04 -5.32
C GLU A 176 -20.82 0.30 -4.00
N TYR A 177 -19.92 0.42 -3.03
CA TYR A 177 -20.02 -0.29 -1.76
C TYR A 177 -21.18 0.21 -0.91
N TRP A 178 -21.53 1.50 -1.00
CA TRP A 178 -22.51 2.11 -0.11
C TRP A 178 -23.97 1.72 -0.43
N PRO A 179 -24.71 1.10 0.51
CA PRO A 179 -26.14 0.81 0.36
C PRO A 179 -26.95 2.06 0.05
N ASN A 180 -27.75 2.01 -1.01
CA ASN A 180 -28.57 3.14 -1.47
C ASN A 180 -27.77 4.45 -1.67
N GLY A 181 -26.45 4.38 -1.89
CA GLY A 181 -25.58 5.54 -2.05
C GLY A 181 -25.35 6.35 -0.77
N LEU A 182 -25.62 5.78 0.41
CA LEU A 182 -25.46 6.42 1.72
C LEU A 182 -24.29 5.81 2.49
N GLU A 183 -23.47 6.65 3.12
CA GLU A 183 -22.38 6.21 3.99
C GLU A 183 -22.91 5.85 5.39
N TRP A 184 -22.09 5.17 6.20
CA TRP A 184 -22.47 4.56 7.48
C TRP A 184 -23.20 5.49 8.47
N ASN A 185 -22.92 6.79 8.41
CA ASN A 185 -23.48 7.81 9.31
C ASN A 185 -24.57 8.67 8.67
N ASP A 186 -24.91 8.41 7.42
CA ASP A 186 -25.94 9.18 6.72
C ASP A 186 -27.33 8.78 7.22
N GLU A 187 -28.22 9.77 7.34
CA GLU A 187 -29.60 9.54 7.72
C GLU A 187 -30.28 8.61 6.71
N GLY A 188 -30.87 7.52 7.19
CA GLY A 188 -31.51 6.52 6.33
C GLY A 188 -30.58 5.43 5.81
N TYR A 189 -29.30 5.41 6.22
CA TYR A 189 -28.40 4.29 5.97
C TYR A 189 -29.04 2.96 6.43
N ARG A 190 -29.06 1.99 5.53
CA ARG A 190 -29.55 0.64 5.78
C ARG A 190 -28.56 -0.35 5.19
N GLY A 191 -27.68 -0.90 6.04
CA GLY A 191 -26.69 -1.89 5.63
C GLY A 191 -27.30 -3.18 5.08
N TYR A 192 -28.40 -3.64 5.67
CA TYR A 192 -28.97 -4.95 5.39
C TYR A 192 -30.47 -4.89 5.15
N ASP A 193 -30.97 -5.80 4.33
CA ASP A 193 -32.40 -6.00 4.14
C ASP A 193 -33.02 -6.82 5.30
N PRO A 194 -34.36 -6.98 5.36
CA PRO A 194 -35.01 -7.76 6.42
C PRO A 194 -34.62 -9.24 6.47
N ALA A 195 -33.95 -9.76 5.43
CA ALA A 195 -33.43 -11.12 5.37
C ALA A 195 -31.94 -11.21 5.74
N GLY A 196 -31.31 -10.09 6.14
CA GLY A 196 -29.90 -10.03 6.55
C GLY A 196 -28.91 -9.98 5.39
N ARG A 197 -29.35 -9.67 4.16
CA ARG A 197 -28.45 -9.54 2.99
C ARG A 197 -27.88 -8.13 2.92
N TRP A 198 -26.58 -8.02 2.70
CA TRP A 198 -25.92 -6.73 2.44
C TRP A 198 -26.56 -6.04 1.24
N LEU A 199 -26.87 -4.75 1.40
CA LEU A 199 -27.56 -3.95 0.39
C LEU A 199 -26.62 -3.12 -0.50
N GLY A 200 -25.34 -3.05 -0.15
CA GLY A 200 -24.32 -2.39 -0.95
C GLY A 200 -23.77 -3.29 -2.06
N GLY A 201 -23.10 -2.68 -3.02
CA GLY A 201 -22.33 -3.37 -4.04
C GLY A 201 -20.91 -3.73 -3.58
N PRO A 202 -20.03 -4.13 -4.51
CA PRO A 202 -18.65 -4.47 -4.20
C PRO A 202 -17.84 -3.23 -3.85
N LEU A 203 -16.90 -3.41 -2.93
CA LEU A 203 -15.80 -2.49 -2.70
C LEU A 203 -14.65 -2.86 -3.64
N ARG A 204 -14.06 -1.89 -4.34
CA ARG A 204 -13.10 -2.18 -5.42
C ARG A 204 -11.78 -1.42 -5.24
N GLY A 205 -10.71 -1.96 -5.78
CA GLY A 205 -9.42 -1.28 -5.91
C GLY A 205 -8.70 -1.74 -7.16
N TYR A 206 -8.00 -0.82 -7.81
CA TYR A 206 -7.33 -1.07 -9.08
C TYR A 206 -5.85 -0.68 -9.00
N LEU A 207 -5.05 -1.28 -9.86
CA LEU A 207 -3.63 -0.96 -9.97
C LEU A 207 -3.40 -0.17 -11.27
N TYR A 208 -2.71 0.95 -11.16
CA TYR A 208 -2.34 1.78 -12.31
C TYR A 208 -0.84 1.91 -12.38
N VAL A 209 -0.35 2.07 -13.61
CA VAL A 209 1.05 2.33 -13.87
C VAL A 209 1.20 3.57 -14.74
N PHE A 210 2.17 4.40 -14.39
CA PHE A 210 2.48 5.66 -15.03
C PHE A 210 3.93 5.61 -15.51
N LYS A 211 4.14 5.60 -16.83
CA LYS A 211 5.50 5.52 -17.38
C LYS A 211 6.29 6.74 -16.96
N ASN A 212 7.44 6.52 -16.33
CA ASN A 212 8.34 7.60 -15.96
C ASN A 212 9.36 7.85 -17.08
N ARG A 213 9.45 9.09 -17.56
CA ARG A 213 10.43 9.57 -18.54
C ARG A 213 11.52 10.44 -17.91
N GLY A 214 11.40 10.72 -16.62
CA GLY A 214 12.32 11.54 -15.84
C GLY A 214 13.24 10.69 -14.97
N THR A 215 13.61 11.24 -13.83
CA THR A 215 14.43 10.55 -12.81
C THR A 215 13.60 10.27 -11.57
N PRO A 216 14.07 9.44 -10.63
CA PRO A 216 13.45 9.31 -9.31
C PRO A 216 13.25 10.65 -8.58
N ALA A 217 14.21 11.57 -8.67
CA ALA A 217 14.15 12.89 -8.04
C ALA A 217 13.21 13.88 -8.73
N ALA A 218 13.00 13.73 -10.04
CA ALA A 218 12.21 14.61 -10.87
C ALA A 218 11.44 13.80 -11.91
N PRO A 219 10.41 13.06 -11.50
CA PRO A 219 9.68 12.17 -12.39
C PRO A 219 8.88 12.97 -13.42
N VAL A 220 8.81 12.44 -14.63
CA VAL A 220 7.97 12.95 -15.72
C VAL A 220 7.04 11.83 -16.11
N LEU A 221 5.80 11.89 -15.64
CA LEU A 221 4.86 10.79 -15.75
C LEU A 221 3.99 10.94 -17.00
N ASP A 222 4.00 9.92 -17.85
CA ASP A 222 3.02 9.76 -18.92
C ASP A 222 1.62 9.51 -18.32
N LYS A 223 0.59 9.54 -19.18
CA LYS A 223 -0.77 9.18 -18.76
C LYS A 223 -0.79 7.74 -18.25
N GLY A 224 -1.40 7.52 -17.09
CA GLY A 224 -1.49 6.22 -16.46
C GLY A 224 -2.50 5.30 -17.15
N GLU A 225 -2.21 4.01 -17.10
CA GLU A 225 -3.06 2.95 -17.63
C GLU A 225 -3.34 1.92 -16.53
N PRO A 226 -4.54 1.30 -16.50
CA PRO A 226 -4.81 0.21 -15.59
C PRO A 226 -3.92 -0.99 -15.93
N VAL A 227 -3.28 -1.56 -14.92
CA VAL A 227 -2.54 -2.82 -15.06
C VAL A 227 -3.53 -3.93 -15.34
N ILE A 228 -3.26 -4.71 -16.39
CA ILE A 228 -4.12 -5.81 -16.82
C ILE A 228 -3.63 -7.13 -16.22
N SER A 229 -4.56 -7.91 -15.67
CA SER A 229 -4.37 -9.29 -15.22
C SER A 229 -5.33 -10.19 -16.00
N GLY A 230 -4.79 -11.03 -16.88
CA GLY A 230 -5.59 -11.76 -17.86
C GLY A 230 -6.24 -10.83 -18.90
N GLU A 231 -7.57 -10.71 -18.88
CA GLU A 231 -8.34 -9.90 -19.85
C GLU A 231 -8.93 -8.61 -19.24
N THR A 232 -8.80 -8.41 -17.92
CA THR A 232 -9.44 -7.31 -17.19
C THR A 232 -8.41 -6.52 -16.36
N PRO A 233 -8.72 -5.28 -15.96
CA PRO A 233 -7.92 -4.59 -14.95
C PRO A 233 -7.71 -5.46 -13.71
N LEU A 234 -6.51 -5.42 -13.16
CA LEU A 234 -6.19 -6.06 -11.89
C LEU A 234 -7.03 -5.39 -10.80
N GLU A 235 -8.00 -6.12 -10.29
CA GLU A 235 -8.96 -5.65 -9.28
C GLU A 235 -8.81 -6.48 -8.00
N VAL A 236 -8.83 -5.79 -6.86
CA VAL A 236 -8.98 -6.43 -5.54
C VAL A 236 -10.19 -5.87 -4.80
N TYR A 237 -10.66 -6.56 -3.76
CA TYR A 237 -11.71 -6.02 -2.93
C TYR A 237 -11.18 -4.90 -2.03
N GLY A 238 -11.48 -3.65 -2.39
CA GLY A 238 -11.14 -2.46 -1.62
C GLY A 238 -9.73 -1.94 -1.77
N GLN A 239 -8.97 -1.92 -0.67
CA GLN A 239 -7.72 -1.16 -0.62
C GLN A 239 -6.58 -1.94 -1.24
N LEU A 240 -6.20 -1.58 -2.48
CA LEU A 240 -5.13 -2.26 -3.19
C LEU A 240 -3.76 -1.75 -2.72
N ALA A 241 -3.03 -2.62 -2.01
CA ALA A 241 -1.64 -2.40 -1.62
C ALA A 241 -0.73 -3.43 -2.29
N GLN A 242 -0.01 -3.00 -3.33
CA GLN A 242 0.90 -3.82 -4.11
C GLN A 242 2.29 -3.93 -3.47
N ALA A 243 2.98 -5.05 -3.70
CA ALA A 243 4.41 -5.22 -3.54
C ALA A 243 4.95 -6.09 -4.68
N PHE A 244 6.24 -5.95 -4.99
CA PHE A 244 6.87 -6.60 -6.13
C PHE A 244 8.04 -7.48 -5.69
N GLY A 245 8.28 -8.56 -6.43
CA GLY A 245 9.43 -9.44 -6.23
C GLY A 245 9.31 -10.72 -7.05
N ASP A 246 10.44 -11.41 -7.26
CA ASP A 246 10.48 -12.69 -7.98
C ASP A 246 9.92 -13.85 -7.12
N PHE A 247 8.62 -13.80 -6.84
CA PHE A 247 7.92 -14.78 -6.01
C PHE A 247 7.76 -16.14 -6.73
N SER A 248 7.80 -16.16 -8.07
CA SER A 248 7.73 -17.38 -8.86
C SER A 248 9.08 -18.01 -9.22
N GLY A 249 10.20 -17.33 -8.92
CA GLY A 249 11.54 -17.77 -9.31
C GLY A 249 11.78 -17.72 -10.83
N SER A 250 11.07 -16.84 -11.52
CA SER A 250 11.13 -16.67 -12.97
C SER A 250 12.23 -15.72 -13.43
N GLY A 251 12.93 -15.06 -12.49
CA GLY A 251 13.89 -14.00 -12.76
C GLY A 251 13.24 -12.67 -13.17
N ARG A 252 11.93 -12.53 -12.96
CA ARG A 252 11.16 -11.30 -13.17
C ARG A 252 10.22 -11.12 -12.00
N ASP A 253 10.05 -9.87 -11.58
CA ASP A 253 9.18 -9.55 -10.47
C ASP A 253 7.70 -9.76 -10.84
N ASP A 254 7.03 -10.52 -9.99
CA ASP A 254 5.59 -10.67 -9.93
C ASP A 254 5.01 -9.58 -9.00
N VAL A 255 3.68 -9.46 -8.99
CA VAL A 255 2.99 -8.58 -8.04
C VAL A 255 2.22 -9.40 -7.01
N VAL A 256 2.33 -9.00 -5.74
CA VAL A 256 1.41 -9.42 -4.68
C VAL A 256 0.60 -8.24 -4.20
N CYS A 257 -0.70 -8.44 -3.98
CA CYS A 257 -1.60 -7.38 -3.52
C CYS A 257 -2.39 -7.86 -2.30
N GLY A 258 -2.35 -7.10 -1.22
CA GLY A 258 -3.32 -7.25 -0.14
C GLY A 258 -4.67 -6.67 -0.56
N GLU A 259 -5.74 -7.15 0.05
CA GLU A 259 -7.08 -6.56 -0.06
C GLU A 259 -7.74 -6.35 1.31
N PHE A 260 -8.97 -5.83 1.33
CA PHE A 260 -9.67 -5.52 2.58
C PHE A 260 -10.08 -6.76 3.38
N TRP A 261 -10.31 -7.89 2.70
CA TRP A 261 -10.42 -9.19 3.36
C TRP A 261 -9.03 -9.79 3.52
N ASN A 262 -8.84 -10.68 4.49
CA ASN A 262 -7.54 -11.28 4.82
C ASN A 262 -7.01 -12.24 3.73
N ILE A 263 -6.85 -11.73 2.52
CA ILE A 263 -6.46 -12.42 1.29
C ILE A 263 -5.28 -11.66 0.71
N LEU A 264 -4.29 -12.44 0.27
CA LEU A 264 -3.19 -11.95 -0.53
C LEU A 264 -3.34 -12.51 -1.93
N HIS A 265 -3.41 -11.62 -2.92
CA HIS A 265 -3.40 -11.97 -4.33
C HIS A 265 -1.96 -12.07 -4.82
N HIS A 266 -1.68 -13.04 -5.68
CA HIS A 266 -0.42 -13.16 -6.42
C HIS A 266 -0.76 -13.21 -7.91
N ALA A 267 -0.24 -12.24 -8.67
CA ALA A 267 -0.37 -12.22 -10.11
C ALA A 267 1.03 -12.32 -10.75
N ARG A 268 1.20 -13.33 -11.60
CA ARG A 268 2.49 -13.66 -12.20
C ARG A 268 2.71 -12.83 -13.44
N ARG A 269 3.88 -12.24 -13.61
CA ARG A 269 4.16 -11.38 -14.77
C ARG A 269 4.11 -12.13 -16.11
N THR A 270 3.27 -11.65 -17.04
CA THR A 270 3.06 -12.22 -18.38
C THR A 270 3.65 -11.38 -19.52
N GLY A 271 3.90 -10.09 -19.28
CA GLY A 271 4.46 -9.15 -20.26
C GLY A 271 5.13 -7.94 -19.59
N PRO A 272 5.53 -6.91 -20.36
CA PRO A 272 6.18 -5.73 -19.81
C PRO A 272 5.39 -5.09 -18.67
N MET A 273 4.09 -4.86 -18.88
CA MET A 273 3.18 -4.18 -17.93
C MET A 273 1.94 -5.01 -17.60
N THR A 274 1.99 -6.33 -17.81
CA THR A 274 0.84 -7.23 -17.64
C THR A 274 1.19 -8.43 -16.76
N PHE A 275 0.20 -8.89 -16.01
CA PHE A 275 0.25 -10.06 -15.13
C PHE A 275 -0.79 -11.12 -15.51
#